data_AF-A0A0C2V491-F1
#
_entry.id   AF-A0A0C2V491-F1
#
_cell.length_a   1.000
_cell.length_b   1.000
_cell.length_c   1.000
_cell.angle_alpha   90.00
_cell.angle_beta   90.00
_cell.angle_gamma   90.00
#
_symmetry.space_group_name_H-M   'P 1'
#
loop_
_entity.id
_entity.type
_entity.pdbx_description
1 polymer ?
#
loop_
_entity_poly.entity_id
_entity_poly.type
_entity_poly.pdbx_seq_one_letter_code
_entity_poly.pdbx_strand_id
1 'polypeptide(L)'
;MSTKTLAVAAAALAVIATAGAAQARDQIRIVGSSTVYPFSTAVAEAFGKTGKFKTPVVESTGTGGGMRLFCSGVGETFPDITNASRRIEPSEVEFCTKNGVTGITEVVIGYDGIVFMNSKAGPDFALTREQMYKATAKDVVVGGKLVPNPYKNWSDIDPSLPKEPILVYGPAPNHGTRDAYVELVLDPACGKQPEIKAMDKDAGKKACRTVREDGAWVEVSENYTVIQQKVTSNPAALGVITFSYLDQNRDKVKAAPVDGVIATYDAIATNKYPVSRPLFFYIKKQHVGMIPGVKEYVAEFTSDKAWGKEGYLADKGLIASPDASRKEQAANARNLGDLKM
;
A
#
# COMPACT_ATOMS: atom_id res chain seq x y z
N MET A 1 -38.36 -75.80 38.85
CA MET A 1 -37.43 -74.75 39.32
C MET A 1 -37.79 -73.48 38.55
N SER A 2 -38.81 -72.72 38.94
CA SER A 2 -38.84 -71.65 39.96
C SER A 2 -37.71 -70.62 39.89
N THR A 3 -38.09 -69.44 39.39
CA THR A 3 -37.71 -68.07 39.78
C THR A 3 -36.28 -67.75 40.23
N LYS A 4 -35.62 -66.85 39.48
CA LYS A 4 -35.15 -65.55 40.02
C LYS A 4 -34.74 -64.58 38.91
N THR A 5 -35.42 -63.45 38.96
CA THR A 5 -35.46 -62.28 38.09
C THR A 5 -34.35 -61.27 38.44
N LEU A 6 -34.03 -60.41 37.46
CA LEU A 6 -33.73 -58.97 37.55
C LEU A 6 -32.31 -58.44 37.86
N ALA A 7 -32.00 -57.37 37.11
CA ALA A 7 -30.89 -56.40 37.17
C ALA A 7 -29.59 -56.85 36.44
N VAL A 8 -29.07 -56.21 35.38
CA VAL A 8 -29.12 -54.80 34.95
C VAL A 8 -28.94 -54.76 33.42
N ALA A 9 -29.93 -54.24 32.70
CA ALA A 9 -29.79 -53.75 31.33
C ALA A 9 -30.24 -52.29 31.35
N ALA A 10 -29.28 -51.35 31.27
CA ALA A 10 -29.41 -49.97 30.79
C ALA A 10 -28.24 -49.12 31.32
N ALA A 11 -27.16 -49.01 30.54
CA ALA A 11 -26.24 -47.88 30.61
C ALA A 11 -25.66 -47.66 29.20
N ALA A 12 -26.56 -47.39 28.26
CA ALA A 12 -26.23 -46.90 26.93
C ALA A 12 -26.71 -45.44 26.84
N LEU A 13 -25.81 -44.57 26.36
CA LEU A 13 -26.00 -43.16 26.00
C LEU A 13 -26.27 -42.16 27.12
N ALA A 14 -25.22 -41.38 27.45
CA ALA A 14 -25.25 -39.91 27.32
C ALA A 14 -23.85 -39.33 27.60
N VAL A 15 -22.88 -39.56 26.72
CA VAL A 15 -21.79 -38.58 26.56
C VAL A 15 -22.33 -37.58 25.56
N ILE A 16 -23.02 -36.56 26.06
CA ILE A 16 -23.26 -35.34 25.29
C ILE A 16 -21.87 -34.74 25.09
N ALA A 17 -21.28 -35.01 23.92
CA ALA A 17 -20.17 -34.22 23.44
C ALA A 17 -20.70 -32.79 23.29
N THR A 18 -20.39 -31.93 24.27
CA THR A 18 -20.39 -30.50 24.07
C THR A 18 -19.26 -30.19 23.08
N ALA A 19 -19.52 -30.48 21.81
CA ALA A 19 -18.83 -29.79 20.73
C ALA A 19 -19.20 -28.32 20.89
N GLY A 20 -18.39 -27.59 21.66
CA GLY A 20 -18.49 -26.14 21.73
C GLY A 20 -18.46 -25.66 20.29
N ALA A 21 -19.55 -25.03 19.85
CA ALA A 21 -19.55 -24.34 18.58
C ALA A 21 -18.33 -23.43 18.59
N ALA A 22 -17.39 -23.64 17.66
CA ALA A 22 -16.30 -22.70 17.44
C ALA A 22 -16.95 -21.33 17.22
N GLN A 23 -16.84 -20.47 18.23
CA GLN A 23 -17.38 -19.12 18.17
C GLN A 23 -16.52 -18.37 17.19
N ALA A 24 -17.11 -18.04 16.03
CA ALA A 24 -16.46 -17.17 15.06
C ALA A 24 -15.91 -15.92 15.76
N ARG A 25 -14.62 -15.61 15.54
CA ARG A 25 -14.07 -14.35 16.05
C ARG A 25 -14.97 -13.17 15.66
N ASP A 26 -15.14 -12.26 16.60
CA ASP A 26 -16.10 -11.15 16.51
C ASP A 26 -15.46 -9.82 16.07
N GLN A 27 -14.26 -9.87 15.51
CA GLN A 27 -13.47 -8.71 15.15
C GLN A 27 -12.76 -8.95 13.81
N ILE A 28 -12.93 -8.03 12.86
CA ILE A 28 -12.30 -8.08 11.53
C ILE A 28 -10.77 -7.93 11.65
N ARG A 29 -10.02 -8.68 10.83
CA ARG A 29 -8.57 -8.60 10.70
C ARG A 29 -8.17 -8.22 9.29
N ILE A 30 -7.38 -7.15 9.19
CA ILE A 30 -6.94 -6.55 7.94
C ILE A 30 -5.42 -6.48 7.94
N VAL A 31 -4.80 -6.99 6.88
CA VAL A 31 -3.33 -6.97 6.71
C VAL A 31 -2.94 -6.25 5.41
N GLY A 32 -1.65 -6.00 5.17
CA GLY A 32 -1.13 -5.66 3.85
C GLY A 32 -0.46 -4.30 3.75
N SER A 33 -0.76 -3.57 2.67
CA SER A 33 -0.02 -2.37 2.25
C SER A 33 0.08 -1.30 3.34
N SER A 34 1.31 -0.87 3.62
CA SER A 34 1.66 0.29 4.44
C SER A 34 1.12 1.62 3.90
N THR A 35 0.90 1.71 2.59
CA THR A 35 0.36 2.90 1.93
C THR A 35 -1.14 3.01 2.14
N VAL A 36 -1.83 1.88 2.15
CA VAL A 36 -3.28 1.83 2.41
C VAL A 36 -3.59 1.81 3.91
N TYR A 37 -2.63 1.39 4.74
CA TYR A 37 -2.72 1.34 6.20
C TYR A 37 -3.40 2.58 6.83
N PRO A 38 -2.94 3.84 6.61
CA PRO A 38 -3.57 5.00 7.24
C PRO A 38 -5.05 5.18 6.84
N PHE A 39 -5.42 4.82 5.61
CA PHE A 39 -6.81 4.92 5.14
C PHE A 39 -7.68 3.82 5.78
N SER A 40 -7.18 2.59 5.79
CA SER A 40 -7.88 1.45 6.40
C SER A 40 -8.07 1.63 7.91
N THR A 41 -7.08 2.20 8.60
CA THR A 41 -7.18 2.53 10.03
C THR A 41 -8.23 3.60 10.27
N ALA A 42 -8.27 4.67 9.46
CA ALA A 42 -9.30 5.71 9.58
C ALA A 42 -10.72 5.15 9.38
N VAL A 43 -10.91 4.25 8.41
CA VAL A 43 -12.19 3.55 8.20
C VAL A 43 -12.50 2.63 9.38
N ALA A 44 -11.53 1.86 9.89
CA ALA A 44 -11.72 0.98 11.03
C ALA A 44 -12.17 1.75 12.27
N GLU A 45 -11.55 2.89 12.56
CA GLU A 45 -11.92 3.78 13.66
C GLU A 45 -13.34 4.37 13.47
N ALA A 46 -13.66 4.88 12.28
CA ALA A 46 -14.99 5.41 11.98
C ALA A 46 -16.08 4.34 12.14
N PHE A 47 -15.80 3.13 11.67
CA PHE A 47 -16.66 1.96 11.79
C PHE A 47 -16.87 1.54 13.26
N GLY A 48 -15.80 1.45 14.05
CA GLY A 48 -15.85 1.08 15.47
C GLY A 48 -16.60 2.09 16.33
N LYS A 49 -16.53 3.39 16.00
CA LYS A 49 -17.27 4.46 16.69
C LYS A 49 -18.78 4.32 16.63
N THR A 50 -19.32 3.52 15.71
CA THR A 50 -20.77 3.24 15.65
C THR A 50 -21.27 2.39 16.82
N GLY A 51 -20.38 1.73 17.56
CA GLY A 51 -20.70 0.89 18.72
C GLY A 51 -21.35 -0.46 18.42
N LYS A 52 -21.65 -0.77 17.14
CA LYS A 52 -22.31 -2.02 16.73
C LYS A 52 -21.35 -3.20 16.56
N PHE A 53 -20.10 -2.92 16.21
CA PHE A 53 -19.07 -3.91 15.93
C PHE A 53 -17.75 -3.49 16.57
N LYS A 54 -16.87 -4.46 16.87
CA LYS A 54 -15.51 -4.15 17.32
C LYS A 54 -14.73 -3.45 16.21
N THR A 55 -13.90 -2.49 16.60
CA THR A 55 -12.93 -1.84 15.69
C THR A 55 -12.05 -2.90 15.02
N PRO A 56 -11.97 -2.96 13.68
CA PRO A 56 -11.07 -3.87 12.96
C PRO A 56 -9.62 -3.71 13.41
N VAL A 57 -8.90 -4.82 13.47
CA VAL A 57 -7.43 -4.80 13.65
C VAL A 57 -6.80 -4.63 12.28
N VAL A 58 -6.01 -3.57 12.10
CA VAL A 58 -5.29 -3.28 10.86
C VAL A 58 -3.80 -3.42 11.12
N GLU A 59 -3.12 -4.23 10.33
CA GLU A 59 -1.67 -4.49 10.43
C GLU A 59 -0.98 -4.19 9.10
N SER A 60 0.11 -3.43 9.16
CA SER A 60 0.96 -3.17 7.99
C SER A 60 1.97 -4.30 7.83
N THR A 61 1.83 -5.09 6.75
CA THR A 61 2.69 -6.24 6.44
C THR A 61 3.29 -6.16 5.02
N GLY A 62 3.06 -5.05 4.32
CA GLY A 62 3.39 -4.87 2.90
C GLY A 62 2.44 -5.64 1.98
N THR A 63 2.27 -5.19 0.73
CA THR A 63 1.29 -5.80 -0.20
C THR A 63 1.51 -7.30 -0.39
N GLY A 64 2.73 -7.73 -0.73
CA GLY A 64 3.02 -9.16 -0.94
C GLY A 64 2.95 -10.00 0.36
N GLY A 65 3.35 -9.43 1.50
CA GLY A 65 3.22 -10.10 2.80
C GLY A 65 1.77 -10.28 3.21
N GLY A 66 0.96 -9.24 3.04
CA GLY A 66 -0.48 -9.27 3.27
C GLY A 66 -1.21 -10.26 2.37
N MET A 67 -0.90 -10.27 1.06
CA MET A 67 -1.44 -11.27 0.12
C MET A 67 -1.11 -12.69 0.55
N ARG A 68 0.13 -12.96 0.96
CA ARG A 68 0.53 -14.28 1.44
C ARG A 68 -0.30 -14.70 2.67
N LEU A 69 -0.45 -13.83 3.66
CA LEU A 69 -1.23 -14.11 4.87
C LEU A 69 -2.72 -14.32 4.54
N PHE A 70 -3.29 -13.44 3.73
CA PHE A 70 -4.67 -13.51 3.28
C PHE A 70 -4.94 -14.79 2.49
N CYS A 71 -4.03 -15.21 1.61
CA CYS A 71 -4.18 -16.38 0.76
C CYS A 71 -3.70 -17.70 1.38
N SER A 72 -3.26 -17.70 2.65
CA SER A 72 -2.81 -18.92 3.34
C SER A 72 -3.96 -19.82 3.82
N GLY A 73 -5.22 -19.37 3.73
CA GLY A 73 -6.38 -20.22 4.01
C GLY A 73 -7.68 -19.48 4.33
N VAL A 74 -8.70 -20.28 4.61
CA VAL A 74 -10.04 -19.87 5.06
C VAL A 74 -10.23 -20.29 6.52
N GLY A 75 -11.01 -19.53 7.28
CA GLY A 75 -11.25 -19.74 8.71
C GLY A 75 -10.71 -18.59 9.58
N GLU A 76 -11.03 -18.65 10.87
CA GLU A 76 -10.88 -17.52 11.81
C GLU A 76 -9.42 -17.08 12.06
N THR A 77 -8.46 -17.98 11.88
CA THR A 77 -7.04 -17.69 12.07
C THR A 77 -6.45 -16.82 10.97
N PHE A 78 -7.11 -16.73 9.80
CA PHE A 78 -6.64 -15.99 8.64
C PHE A 78 -7.28 -14.59 8.55
N PRO A 79 -6.60 -13.61 7.93
CA PRO A 79 -7.16 -12.27 7.69
C PRO A 79 -8.40 -12.30 6.77
N ASP A 80 -9.32 -11.35 6.98
CA ASP A 80 -10.56 -11.18 6.18
C ASP A 80 -10.34 -10.32 4.95
N ILE A 81 -9.48 -9.32 5.11
CA ILE A 81 -9.24 -8.28 4.12
C ILE A 81 -7.73 -8.10 4.00
N THR A 82 -7.27 -7.89 2.77
CA THR A 82 -5.89 -7.47 2.53
C THR A 82 -5.85 -6.19 1.71
N ASN A 83 -5.12 -5.21 2.24
CA ASN A 83 -4.87 -3.93 1.62
C ASN A 83 -3.69 -4.05 0.65
N ALA A 84 -3.75 -3.37 -0.49
CA ALA A 84 -2.72 -3.47 -1.51
C ALA A 84 -2.45 -2.16 -2.24
N SER A 85 -1.19 -1.94 -2.58
CA SER A 85 -0.72 -0.83 -3.40
C SER A 85 -0.42 -1.23 -4.85
N ARG A 86 -0.72 -2.47 -5.21
CA ARG A 86 -0.73 -2.97 -6.57
C ARG A 86 -1.84 -3.99 -6.70
N ARG A 87 -2.23 -4.28 -7.93
CA ARG A 87 -3.16 -5.37 -8.20
C ARG A 87 -2.58 -6.70 -7.69
N ILE A 88 -3.46 -7.61 -7.25
CA ILE A 88 -3.12 -9.00 -6.98
C ILE A 88 -2.51 -9.64 -8.24
N GLU A 89 -1.42 -10.38 -8.08
CA GLU A 89 -0.71 -11.06 -9.17
C GLU A 89 -1.38 -12.41 -9.51
N PRO A 90 -1.30 -12.91 -10.75
CA PRO A 90 -1.83 -14.23 -11.11
C PRO A 90 -1.30 -15.37 -10.23
N SER A 91 -0.01 -15.34 -9.91
CA SER A 91 0.63 -16.31 -9.00
C SER A 91 0.10 -16.23 -7.57
N GLU A 92 -0.31 -15.04 -7.12
CA GLU A 92 -0.98 -14.86 -5.83
C GLU A 92 -2.38 -15.48 -5.89
N VAL A 93 -3.16 -15.22 -6.95
CA VAL A 93 -4.50 -15.82 -7.15
C VAL A 93 -4.44 -17.35 -7.18
N GLU A 94 -3.45 -17.93 -7.87
CA GLU A 94 -3.19 -19.38 -7.86
C GLU A 94 -2.91 -19.89 -6.45
N PHE A 95 -2.09 -19.17 -5.69
CA PHE A 95 -1.80 -19.51 -4.29
C PHE A 95 -3.05 -19.41 -3.41
N CYS A 96 -3.90 -18.39 -3.58
CA CYS A 96 -5.19 -18.28 -2.89
C CYS A 96 -6.07 -19.50 -3.19
N THR A 97 -6.22 -19.84 -4.47
CA THR A 97 -7.05 -20.94 -4.94
C THR A 97 -6.57 -22.28 -4.36
N LYS A 98 -5.25 -22.53 -4.38
CA LYS A 98 -4.64 -23.74 -3.80
C LYS A 98 -4.94 -23.92 -2.31
N ASN A 99 -5.09 -22.82 -1.57
CA ASN A 99 -5.41 -22.83 -0.14
C ASN A 99 -6.91 -22.63 0.15
N GLY A 100 -7.78 -22.83 -0.85
CA GLY A 100 -9.23 -22.76 -0.68
C GLY A 100 -9.82 -21.35 -0.66
N VAL A 101 -9.01 -20.31 -0.87
CA VAL A 101 -9.46 -18.92 -1.01
C VAL A 101 -9.86 -18.69 -2.48
N THR A 102 -11.04 -19.19 -2.83
CA THR A 102 -11.62 -19.17 -4.19
C THR A 102 -12.58 -18.02 -4.46
N GLY A 103 -12.86 -17.17 -3.46
CA GLY A 103 -13.87 -16.13 -3.53
C GLY A 103 -13.27 -14.82 -3.07
N ILE A 104 -12.84 -14.00 -4.01
CA ILE A 104 -12.15 -12.74 -3.74
C ILE A 104 -12.93 -11.62 -4.42
N THR A 105 -13.19 -10.53 -3.69
CA THR A 105 -13.68 -9.27 -4.27
C THR A 105 -12.54 -8.26 -4.27
N GLU A 106 -12.24 -7.69 -5.43
CA GLU A 106 -11.28 -6.60 -5.60
C GLU A 106 -12.01 -5.25 -5.56
N VAL A 107 -11.48 -4.29 -4.83
CA VAL A 107 -12.02 -2.92 -4.78
C VAL A 107 -10.89 -1.94 -4.98
N VAL A 108 -11.01 -1.08 -6.00
CA VAL A 108 -10.13 0.08 -6.17
C VAL A 108 -10.65 1.21 -5.28
N ILE A 109 -9.85 1.65 -4.31
CA ILE A 109 -10.28 2.66 -3.33
C ILE A 109 -9.98 4.09 -3.75
N GLY A 110 -9.06 4.27 -4.69
CA GLY A 110 -8.54 5.57 -5.07
C GLY A 110 -7.10 5.43 -5.56
N TYR A 111 -6.40 6.56 -5.57
CA TYR A 111 -5.04 6.68 -6.03
C TYR A 111 -4.16 7.32 -4.95
N ASP A 112 -2.89 6.94 -5.00
CA ASP A 112 -1.79 7.64 -4.34
C ASP A 112 -0.86 8.18 -5.42
N GLY A 113 -0.22 9.30 -5.14
CA GLY A 113 0.79 9.92 -5.99
C GLY A 113 1.82 10.64 -5.15
N ILE A 114 3.10 10.44 -5.46
CA ILE A 114 4.21 11.13 -4.81
C ILE A 114 4.91 12.07 -5.77
N VAL A 115 5.46 13.14 -5.24
CA VAL A 115 6.11 14.20 -6.02
C VAL A 115 7.51 14.48 -5.48
N PHE A 116 8.37 14.97 -6.36
CA PHE A 116 9.68 15.52 -5.99
C PHE A 116 9.55 17.03 -5.96
N MET A 117 9.55 17.59 -4.75
CA MET A 117 9.38 19.02 -4.55
C MET A 117 10.71 19.72 -4.25
N ASN A 118 10.80 20.99 -4.58
CA ASN A 118 11.82 21.89 -4.06
C ASN A 118 11.24 23.28 -3.77
N SER A 119 12.08 24.14 -3.18
CA SER A 119 11.73 25.55 -2.98
C SER A 119 11.39 26.23 -4.30
N LYS A 120 10.41 27.15 -4.27
CA LYS A 120 10.11 28.01 -5.43
C LYS A 120 11.31 28.84 -5.89
N ALA A 121 12.16 29.24 -4.95
CA ALA A 121 13.41 29.97 -5.22
C ALA A 121 14.55 29.06 -5.69
N GLY A 122 14.35 27.75 -5.71
CA GLY A 122 15.32 26.77 -6.17
C GLY A 122 15.37 26.62 -7.69
N PRO A 123 16.34 25.86 -8.22
CA PRO A 123 16.42 25.56 -9.64
C PRO A 123 15.17 24.83 -10.12
N ASP A 124 14.90 24.91 -11.42
CA ASP A 124 13.89 24.06 -12.03
C ASP A 124 14.44 22.67 -12.29
N PHE A 125 13.63 21.67 -11.96
CA PHE A 125 13.93 20.27 -12.20
C PHE A 125 12.91 19.71 -13.19
N ALA A 126 13.41 18.94 -14.16
CA ALA A 126 12.62 18.04 -14.99
C ALA A 126 13.24 16.65 -14.84
N LEU A 127 12.61 15.80 -14.03
CA LEU A 127 13.22 14.55 -13.58
C LEU A 127 12.69 13.37 -14.35
N THR A 128 13.51 12.34 -14.47
CA THR A 128 13.05 10.98 -14.79
C THR A 128 13.16 10.07 -13.59
N ARG A 129 12.37 9.00 -13.57
CA ARG A 129 12.53 7.97 -12.53
C ARG A 129 13.93 7.32 -12.55
N GLU A 130 14.55 7.23 -13.73
CA GLU A 130 15.92 6.74 -13.85
C GLU A 130 16.94 7.69 -13.21
N GLN A 131 16.78 9.00 -13.40
CA GLN A 131 17.64 10.00 -12.75
C GLN A 131 17.48 9.95 -11.23
N MET A 132 16.25 9.82 -10.72
CA MET A 132 16.01 9.68 -9.27
C MET A 132 16.59 8.38 -8.70
N TYR A 133 16.48 7.26 -9.44
CA TYR A 133 17.16 6.01 -9.08
C TYR A 133 18.67 6.21 -9.00
N LYS A 134 19.31 6.78 -10.05
CA LYS A 134 20.75 7.07 -10.05
C LYS A 134 21.16 8.05 -8.96
N ALA A 135 20.30 8.98 -8.56
CA ALA A 135 20.60 9.94 -7.50
C ALA A 135 20.58 9.29 -6.10
N THR A 136 19.66 8.36 -5.85
CA THR A 136 19.29 7.97 -4.49
C THR A 136 19.53 6.50 -4.14
N ALA A 137 19.69 5.61 -5.12
CA ALA A 137 20.00 4.21 -4.85
C ALA A 137 21.37 4.07 -4.16
N LYS A 138 21.53 3.07 -3.29
CA LYS A 138 22.81 2.78 -2.64
C LYS A 138 23.88 2.35 -3.64
N ASP A 139 23.48 1.44 -4.52
CA ASP A 139 24.31 0.85 -5.55
C ASP A 139 23.64 1.05 -6.91
N VAL A 140 24.45 1.30 -7.93
CA VAL A 140 24.00 1.51 -9.32
C VAL A 140 24.89 0.72 -10.27
N VAL A 141 24.34 0.35 -11.43
CA VAL A 141 25.14 -0.28 -12.48
C VAL A 141 25.94 0.78 -13.23
N VAL A 142 27.27 0.64 -13.21
CA VAL A 142 28.21 1.48 -13.97
C VAL A 142 29.19 0.55 -14.67
N GLY A 143 29.31 0.69 -16.01
CA GLY A 143 30.20 -0.15 -16.81
C GLY A 143 29.92 -1.65 -16.68
N GLY A 144 28.64 -2.03 -16.54
CA GLY A 144 28.20 -3.42 -16.40
C GLY A 144 28.46 -4.05 -15.02
N LYS A 145 28.74 -3.24 -14.00
CA LYS A 145 28.98 -3.71 -12.63
C LYS A 145 28.14 -2.91 -11.65
N LEU A 146 27.54 -3.62 -10.69
CA LEU A 146 26.89 -2.99 -9.54
C LEU A 146 27.98 -2.43 -8.62
N VAL A 147 27.99 -1.11 -8.42
CA VAL A 147 28.98 -0.40 -7.61
C VAL A 147 28.29 0.57 -6.64
N PRO A 148 28.95 0.95 -5.53
CA PRO A 148 28.47 2.04 -4.69
C PRO A 148 28.22 3.30 -5.51
N ASN A 149 27.14 4.00 -5.22
CA ASN A 149 26.70 5.14 -6.01
C ASN A 149 27.77 6.24 -6.14
N PRO A 150 28.34 6.48 -7.33
CA PRO A 150 29.43 7.42 -7.50
C PRO A 150 28.95 8.86 -7.69
N TYR A 151 27.68 9.09 -8.02
CA TYR A 151 27.16 10.40 -8.39
C TYR A 151 27.06 11.30 -7.15
N LYS A 152 27.63 12.52 -7.24
CA LYS A 152 27.65 13.50 -6.14
C LYS A 152 26.86 14.76 -6.48
N ASN A 153 26.82 15.15 -7.75
CA ASN A 153 26.01 16.26 -8.26
C ASN A 153 24.94 15.75 -9.23
N TRP A 154 23.85 16.49 -9.37
CA TRP A 154 22.81 16.13 -10.34
C TRP A 154 23.35 16.11 -11.77
N SER A 155 24.25 17.03 -12.11
CA SER A 155 24.93 17.08 -13.41
C SER A 155 25.84 15.87 -13.71
N ASP A 156 26.24 15.09 -12.69
CA ASP A 156 27.03 13.86 -12.91
C ASP A 156 26.15 12.75 -13.51
N ILE A 157 24.82 12.83 -13.28
CA ILE A 157 23.83 11.88 -13.80
C ILE A 157 23.40 12.28 -15.21
N ASP A 158 23.12 13.57 -15.41
CA ASP A 158 22.66 14.12 -16.68
C ASP A 158 23.04 15.62 -16.78
N PRO A 159 23.76 16.06 -17.82
CA PRO A 159 24.18 17.46 -17.97
C PRO A 159 23.05 18.49 -18.02
N SER A 160 21.81 18.06 -18.31
CA SER A 160 20.63 18.94 -18.30
C SER A 160 20.14 19.29 -16.89
N LEU A 161 20.60 18.57 -15.87
CA LEU A 161 20.23 18.81 -14.48
C LEU A 161 21.14 19.88 -13.84
N PRO A 162 20.71 20.52 -12.73
CA PRO A 162 21.48 21.55 -12.04
C PRO A 162 22.88 21.07 -11.62
N LYS A 163 23.86 21.98 -11.60
CA LYS A 163 25.23 21.70 -11.09
C LYS A 163 25.27 21.81 -9.56
N GLU A 164 24.28 21.23 -8.90
CA GLU A 164 24.11 21.26 -7.45
C GLU A 164 24.43 19.87 -6.87
N PRO A 165 24.94 19.80 -5.63
CA PRO A 165 25.07 18.55 -4.90
C PRO A 165 23.72 17.81 -4.81
N ILE A 166 23.75 16.49 -4.94
CA ILE A 166 22.56 15.66 -4.74
C ILE A 166 22.23 15.68 -3.25
N LEU A 167 21.06 16.23 -2.93
CA LEU A 167 20.47 16.16 -1.60
C LEU A 167 18.97 15.96 -1.72
N VAL A 168 18.50 14.82 -1.22
CA VAL A 168 17.08 14.45 -1.21
C VAL A 168 16.66 14.18 0.23
N TYR A 169 15.71 14.96 0.72
CA TYR A 169 15.01 14.69 1.96
C TYR A 169 13.84 13.76 1.66
N GLY A 170 13.79 12.59 2.30
CA GLY A 170 12.71 11.65 2.06
C GLY A 170 12.25 10.93 3.31
N PRO A 171 11.08 10.28 3.27
CA PRO A 171 10.51 9.64 4.44
C PRO A 171 11.36 8.46 4.92
N ALA A 172 11.32 8.21 6.22
CA ALA A 172 11.96 7.06 6.85
C ALA A 172 11.45 5.69 6.31
N PRO A 173 12.20 4.58 6.49
CA PRO A 173 11.87 3.25 5.98
C PRO A 173 10.48 2.70 6.33
N ASN A 174 9.89 3.13 7.46
CA ASN A 174 8.59 2.66 7.95
C ASN A 174 7.38 3.47 7.42
N HIS A 175 7.59 4.33 6.43
CA HIS A 175 6.57 5.26 5.95
C HIS A 175 5.97 4.84 4.59
N GLY A 176 4.65 4.92 4.40
CA GLY A 176 4.00 4.50 3.14
C GLY A 176 4.53 5.19 1.87
N THR A 177 4.85 6.49 1.93
CA THR A 177 5.50 7.23 0.83
C THR A 177 6.92 6.77 0.53
N ARG A 178 7.63 6.22 1.52
CA ARG A 178 8.91 5.56 1.28
C ARG A 178 8.72 4.26 0.49
N ASP A 179 7.71 3.47 0.82
CA ASP A 179 7.37 2.28 0.03
C ASP A 179 6.91 2.66 -1.39
N ALA A 180 6.10 3.72 -1.54
CA ALA A 180 5.71 4.24 -2.86
C ALA A 180 6.93 4.69 -3.67
N TYR A 181 7.90 5.37 -3.05
CA TYR A 181 9.14 5.77 -3.71
C TYR A 181 9.93 4.56 -4.22
N VAL A 182 10.10 3.56 -3.37
CA VAL A 182 10.79 2.32 -3.73
C VAL A 182 10.07 1.60 -4.87
N GLU A 183 8.76 1.41 -4.77
CA GLU A 183 7.96 0.60 -5.72
C GLU A 183 7.72 1.32 -7.07
N LEU A 184 7.59 2.65 -7.07
CA LEU A 184 7.25 3.41 -8.28
C LEU A 184 8.45 4.04 -8.98
N VAL A 185 9.56 4.24 -8.26
CA VAL A 185 10.75 4.94 -8.76
C VAL A 185 11.93 3.97 -8.86
N LEU A 186 12.32 3.36 -7.74
CA LEU A 186 13.53 2.54 -7.70
C LEU A 186 13.36 1.21 -8.42
N ASP A 187 12.31 0.45 -8.07
CA ASP A 187 12.05 -0.89 -8.64
C ASP A 187 11.97 -0.85 -10.18
N PRO A 188 11.19 0.06 -10.83
CA PRO A 188 11.06 0.07 -12.28
C PRO A 188 12.34 0.53 -13.01
N ALA A 189 13.15 1.41 -12.39
CA ALA A 189 14.40 1.88 -12.97
C ALA A 189 15.53 0.85 -12.82
N CYS A 190 15.65 0.26 -11.63
CA CYS A 190 16.64 -0.76 -11.30
C CYS A 190 16.34 -2.08 -12.01
N GLY A 191 15.08 -2.52 -12.04
CA GLY A 191 14.66 -3.78 -12.65
C GLY A 191 14.85 -3.83 -14.17
N LYS A 192 15.18 -2.72 -14.83
CA LYS A 192 15.55 -2.67 -16.25
C LYS A 192 16.99 -3.14 -16.51
N GLN A 193 17.87 -3.07 -15.51
CA GLN A 193 19.29 -3.35 -15.68
C GLN A 193 19.53 -4.86 -15.90
N PRO A 194 20.24 -5.27 -16.97
CA PRO A 194 20.54 -6.68 -17.24
C PRO A 194 21.26 -7.39 -16.10
N GLU A 195 22.19 -6.69 -15.45
CA GLU A 195 23.00 -7.18 -14.33
C GLU A 195 22.11 -7.54 -13.14
N ILE A 196 21.11 -6.71 -12.86
CA ILE A 196 20.14 -6.94 -11.78
C ILE A 196 19.22 -8.13 -12.12
N LYS A 197 18.77 -8.23 -13.38
CA LYS A 197 17.92 -9.36 -13.83
C LYS A 197 18.65 -10.71 -13.77
N ALA A 198 19.98 -10.70 -13.90
CA ALA A 198 20.81 -11.90 -13.81
C ALA A 198 21.10 -12.33 -12.35
N MET A 199 20.75 -11.51 -11.36
CA MET A 199 20.92 -11.85 -9.94
C MET A 199 19.79 -12.76 -9.45
N ASP A 200 20.04 -13.41 -8.31
CA ASP A 200 18.97 -13.99 -7.50
C ASP A 200 17.86 -12.96 -7.21
N LYS A 201 16.61 -13.41 -7.16
CA LYS A 201 15.43 -12.53 -7.05
C LYS A 201 15.47 -11.69 -5.76
N ASP A 202 15.83 -12.28 -4.63
CA ASP A 202 15.86 -11.57 -3.35
C ASP A 202 17.08 -10.65 -3.28
N ALA A 203 18.23 -11.09 -3.80
CA ALA A 203 19.43 -10.26 -3.92
C ALA A 203 19.19 -9.03 -4.83
N GLY A 204 18.58 -9.23 -6.00
CA GLY A 204 18.25 -8.16 -6.95
C GLY A 204 17.23 -7.20 -6.35
N LYS A 205 16.19 -7.70 -5.68
CA LYS A 205 15.21 -6.87 -4.96
C LYS A 205 15.89 -6.04 -3.86
N LYS A 206 16.79 -6.62 -3.08
CA LYS A 206 17.54 -5.88 -2.04
C LYS A 206 18.40 -4.79 -2.66
N ALA A 207 19.11 -5.09 -3.76
CA ALA A 207 19.92 -4.12 -4.48
C ALA A 207 19.08 -2.94 -4.98
N CYS A 208 17.90 -3.21 -5.55
CA CYS A 208 17.02 -2.15 -6.07
C CYS A 208 16.38 -1.27 -5.00
N ARG A 209 16.09 -1.82 -3.83
CA ARG A 209 15.27 -1.17 -2.81
C ARG A 209 16.06 -0.41 -1.74
N THR A 210 17.38 -0.51 -1.77
CA THR A 210 18.24 0.15 -0.78
C THR A 210 18.62 1.54 -1.26
N VAL A 211 18.40 2.58 -0.44
CA VAL A 211 18.92 3.92 -0.72
C VAL A 211 20.28 4.14 -0.09
N ARG A 212 21.03 5.07 -0.66
CA ARG A 212 22.32 5.51 -0.15
C ARG A 212 22.17 6.18 1.22
N GLU A 213 23.20 6.01 2.05
CA GLU A 213 23.29 6.56 3.41
C GLU A 213 24.49 7.52 3.55
N ASP A 214 25.07 7.96 2.43
CA ASP A 214 26.27 8.80 2.36
C ASP A 214 25.96 10.31 2.37
N GLY A 215 24.78 10.69 2.86
CA GLY A 215 24.34 12.09 3.02
C GLY A 215 23.57 12.68 1.84
N ALA A 216 23.55 12.03 0.67
CA ALA A 216 22.75 12.49 -0.47
C ALA A 216 21.25 12.14 -0.35
N TRP A 217 20.91 11.13 0.45
CA TRP A 217 19.55 10.91 0.95
C TRP A 217 19.56 11.12 2.46
N VAL A 218 18.68 12.00 2.94
CA VAL A 218 18.50 12.28 4.36
C VAL A 218 17.09 11.91 4.75
N GLU A 219 17.00 10.93 5.65
CA GLU A 219 15.73 10.46 6.17
C GLU A 219 15.10 11.52 7.07
N VAL A 220 13.79 11.72 6.89
CA VAL A 220 12.95 12.59 7.71
C VAL A 220 11.78 11.75 8.21
N SER A 221 11.62 11.71 9.53
CA SER A 221 10.52 10.96 10.16
C SER A 221 9.18 11.66 9.96
N GLU A 222 8.19 10.87 9.54
CA GLU A 222 6.71 11.03 9.52
C GLU A 222 6.04 12.37 9.14
N ASN A 223 6.74 13.50 9.07
CA ASN A 223 6.14 14.82 8.93
C ASN A 223 6.69 15.54 7.70
N TYR A 224 5.85 15.68 6.67
CA TYR A 224 6.17 16.42 5.45
C TYR A 224 6.47 17.90 5.68
N THR A 225 5.99 18.49 6.77
CA THR A 225 6.32 19.87 7.14
C THR A 225 7.80 20.04 7.42
N VAL A 226 8.46 19.01 7.98
CA VAL A 226 9.91 19.03 8.19
C VAL A 226 10.65 18.94 6.86
N ILE A 227 10.18 18.09 5.92
CA ILE A 227 10.73 18.03 4.56
C ILE A 227 10.58 19.39 3.87
N GLN A 228 9.39 20.00 3.93
CA GLN A 228 9.10 21.32 3.36
C GLN A 228 10.02 22.41 3.92
N GLN A 229 10.19 22.46 5.25
CA GLN A 229 11.09 23.41 5.89
C GLN A 229 12.53 23.23 5.43
N LYS A 230 13.01 21.97 5.35
CA LYS A 230 14.36 21.66 4.90
C LYS A 230 14.61 22.06 3.44
N VAL A 231 13.70 21.77 2.51
CA VAL A 231 13.85 22.20 1.10
C VAL A 231 13.68 23.71 0.94
N THR A 232 12.92 24.38 1.81
CA THR A 232 12.81 25.84 1.79
C THR A 232 14.12 26.49 2.22
N SER A 233 14.77 25.96 3.28
CA SER A 233 16.07 26.43 3.77
C SER A 233 17.25 26.04 2.86
N ASN A 234 17.11 24.98 2.08
CA ASN A 234 18.08 24.59 1.06
C ASN A 234 17.39 24.48 -0.32
N PRO A 235 17.29 25.59 -1.07
CA PRO A 235 16.50 25.65 -2.31
C PRO A 235 16.91 24.65 -3.40
N ALA A 236 18.16 24.18 -3.40
CA ALA A 236 18.68 23.19 -4.35
C ALA A 236 18.32 21.74 -3.99
N ALA A 237 17.89 21.48 -2.75
CA ALA A 237 17.51 20.14 -2.32
C ALA A 237 16.11 19.74 -2.81
N LEU A 238 15.92 18.44 -3.02
CA LEU A 238 14.60 17.86 -3.30
C LEU A 238 13.98 17.26 -2.02
N GLY A 239 12.66 17.20 -2.00
CA GLY A 239 11.85 16.56 -0.98
C GLY A 239 10.90 15.54 -1.61
N VAL A 240 10.76 14.35 -1.02
CA VAL A 240 9.78 13.35 -1.44
C VAL A 240 8.55 13.42 -0.54
N ILE A 241 7.41 13.83 -1.10
CA ILE A 241 6.14 14.00 -0.37
C ILE A 241 4.96 13.48 -1.20
N THR A 242 3.77 13.39 -0.61
CA THR A 242 2.55 13.10 -1.36
C THR A 242 2.10 14.31 -2.18
N PHE A 243 1.42 14.04 -3.30
CA PHE A 243 0.77 15.08 -4.10
C PHE A 243 -0.24 15.88 -3.28
N SER A 244 -1.02 15.22 -2.42
CA SER A 244 -2.05 15.88 -1.61
C SER A 244 -1.44 16.90 -0.63
N TYR A 245 -0.27 16.62 -0.07
CA TYR A 245 0.46 17.60 0.74
C TYR A 245 0.95 18.79 -0.09
N LEU A 246 1.49 18.53 -1.29
CA LEU A 246 1.88 19.59 -2.23
C LEU A 246 0.68 20.48 -2.57
N ASP A 247 -0.47 19.88 -2.89
CA ASP A 247 -1.66 20.59 -3.34
C ASP A 247 -2.17 21.60 -2.31
N GLN A 248 -2.08 21.24 -1.03
CA GLN A 248 -2.42 22.10 0.11
C GLN A 248 -1.36 23.17 0.43
N ASN A 249 -0.13 23.06 -0.11
CA ASN A 249 1.01 23.93 0.20
C ASN A 249 1.71 24.49 -1.05
N ARG A 250 0.97 24.63 -2.17
CA ARG A 250 1.49 25.14 -3.45
C ARG A 250 2.02 26.56 -3.38
N ASP A 251 1.68 27.32 -2.34
CA ASP A 251 2.20 28.66 -2.08
C ASP A 251 3.69 28.64 -1.71
N LYS A 252 4.19 27.56 -1.10
CA LYS A 252 5.57 27.48 -0.53
C LYS A 252 6.57 26.73 -1.41
N VAL A 253 6.12 25.68 -2.07
CA VAL A 253 6.98 24.75 -2.82
C VAL A 253 6.45 24.51 -4.23
N LYS A 254 7.34 24.03 -5.10
CA LYS A 254 6.99 23.57 -6.46
C LYS A 254 7.39 22.10 -6.60
N ALA A 255 6.80 21.40 -7.57
CA ALA A 255 7.14 20.02 -7.87
C ALA A 255 7.69 19.89 -9.30
N ALA A 256 8.70 19.04 -9.44
CA ALA A 256 9.27 18.69 -10.73
C ALA A 256 8.29 17.83 -11.54
N PRO A 257 8.15 18.07 -12.86
CA PRO A 257 7.59 17.08 -13.76
C PRO A 257 8.42 15.79 -13.69
N VAL A 258 7.76 14.64 -13.80
CA VAL A 258 8.42 13.32 -13.80
C VAL A 258 8.09 12.59 -15.10
N ASP A 259 9.12 12.07 -15.76
CA ASP A 259 9.05 11.46 -17.10
C ASP A 259 8.23 12.33 -18.08
N GLY A 260 8.38 13.66 -17.99
CA GLY A 260 7.68 14.64 -18.83
C GLY A 260 6.24 14.96 -18.43
N VAL A 261 5.71 14.37 -17.34
CA VAL A 261 4.33 14.58 -16.88
C VAL A 261 4.29 15.42 -15.60
N ILE A 262 3.48 16.47 -15.59
CA ILE A 262 3.22 17.29 -14.41
C ILE A 262 2.22 16.58 -13.50
N ALA A 263 2.52 16.53 -12.19
CA ALA A 263 1.60 16.01 -11.20
C ALA A 263 0.37 16.93 -11.08
N THR A 264 -0.79 16.39 -11.45
CA THR A 264 -2.10 17.02 -11.27
C THR A 264 -3.07 15.99 -10.70
N TYR A 265 -4.14 16.45 -10.07
CA TYR A 265 -5.18 15.56 -9.54
C TYR A 265 -5.68 14.61 -10.63
N ASP A 266 -6.02 15.14 -11.81
CA ASP A 266 -6.53 14.36 -12.93
C ASP A 266 -5.51 13.38 -13.50
N ALA A 267 -4.23 13.80 -13.64
CA ALA A 267 -3.19 12.90 -14.12
C ALA A 267 -2.97 11.73 -13.16
N ILE A 268 -3.13 11.93 -11.84
CA ILE A 268 -3.00 10.86 -10.85
C ILE A 268 -4.27 9.99 -10.81
N ALA A 269 -5.45 10.59 -10.75
CA ALA A 269 -6.72 9.87 -10.69
C ALA A 269 -7.03 9.07 -11.97
N THR A 270 -6.33 9.35 -13.08
CA THR A 270 -6.38 8.61 -14.33
C THR A 270 -5.12 7.79 -14.62
N ASN A 271 -4.21 7.66 -13.64
CA ASN A 271 -2.98 6.88 -13.72
C ASN A 271 -2.02 7.30 -14.85
N LYS A 272 -2.09 8.56 -15.31
CA LYS A 272 -1.20 9.13 -16.34
C LYS A 272 0.10 9.68 -15.75
N TYR A 273 0.11 10.06 -14.47
CA TYR A 273 1.32 10.51 -13.80
C TYR A 273 2.16 9.29 -13.36
N PRO A 274 3.46 9.20 -13.73
CA PRO A 274 4.24 7.96 -13.64
C PRO A 274 4.61 7.54 -12.21
N VAL A 275 4.51 8.45 -11.24
CA VAL A 275 4.75 8.16 -9.82
C VAL A 275 3.44 8.20 -9.03
N SER A 276 2.42 7.59 -9.63
CA SER A 276 1.13 7.31 -9.01
C SER A 276 0.72 5.85 -9.20
N ARG A 277 -0.27 5.42 -8.42
CA ARG A 277 -0.81 4.06 -8.49
C ARG A 277 -2.24 3.98 -7.98
N PRO A 278 -3.05 3.04 -8.51
CA PRO A 278 -4.28 2.66 -7.85
C PRO A 278 -3.97 1.95 -6.53
N LEU A 279 -4.85 2.15 -5.55
CA LEU A 279 -4.85 1.47 -4.27
C LEU A 279 -6.06 0.55 -4.19
N PHE A 280 -5.90 -0.55 -3.47
CA PHE A 280 -6.90 -1.61 -3.40
C PHE A 280 -7.10 -2.10 -1.98
N PHE A 281 -8.27 -2.68 -1.73
CA PHE A 281 -8.38 -3.77 -0.77
C PHE A 281 -9.10 -4.96 -1.43
N TYR A 282 -8.86 -6.14 -0.85
CA TYR A 282 -9.47 -7.39 -1.28
C TYR A 282 -10.23 -8.02 -0.13
N ILE A 283 -11.43 -8.51 -0.41
CA ILE A 283 -12.30 -9.16 0.59
C ILE A 283 -12.30 -10.67 0.34
N LYS A 284 -12.11 -11.45 1.41
CA LYS A 284 -12.32 -12.90 1.39
C LYS A 284 -13.79 -13.22 1.55
N LYS A 285 -14.46 -13.62 0.46
CA LYS A 285 -15.92 -13.87 0.47
C LYS A 285 -16.32 -14.98 1.44
N GLN A 286 -15.46 -15.97 1.64
CA GLN A 286 -15.70 -17.07 2.59
C GLN A 286 -15.81 -16.61 4.04
N HIS A 287 -15.28 -15.43 4.38
CA HIS A 287 -15.40 -14.87 5.72
C HIS A 287 -16.65 -14.02 5.92
N VAL A 288 -17.36 -13.67 4.84
CA VAL A 288 -18.63 -12.93 4.92
C VAL A 288 -19.71 -13.83 5.48
N GLY A 289 -20.31 -13.42 6.61
CA GLY A 289 -21.31 -14.21 7.34
C GLY A 289 -20.71 -15.15 8.38
N MET A 290 -19.40 -15.43 8.29
CA MET A 290 -18.63 -16.05 9.38
C MET A 290 -18.15 -14.99 10.37
N ILE A 291 -17.54 -13.92 9.87
CA ILE A 291 -17.04 -12.81 10.69
C ILE A 291 -18.06 -11.66 10.67
N PRO A 292 -18.58 -11.23 11.83
CA PRO A 292 -19.53 -10.12 11.90
C PRO A 292 -18.93 -8.80 11.37
N GLY A 293 -19.74 -7.99 10.71
CA GLY A 293 -19.40 -6.62 10.34
C GLY A 293 -18.65 -6.44 9.02
N VAL A 294 -18.27 -7.52 8.30
CA VAL A 294 -17.47 -7.39 7.06
C VAL A 294 -18.22 -6.56 6.01
N LYS A 295 -19.52 -6.79 5.80
CA LYS A 295 -20.31 -6.02 4.82
C LYS A 295 -20.45 -4.56 5.23
N GLU A 296 -20.60 -4.31 6.53
CA GLU A 296 -20.79 -2.99 7.10
C GLU A 296 -19.48 -2.18 7.08
N TYR A 297 -18.34 -2.81 7.32
CA TYR A 297 -17.02 -2.19 7.14
C TYR A 297 -16.79 -1.81 5.68
N VAL A 298 -17.11 -2.72 4.74
CA VAL A 298 -17.03 -2.43 3.30
C VAL A 298 -17.97 -1.30 2.91
N ALA A 299 -19.18 -1.24 3.48
CA ALA A 299 -20.11 -0.14 3.25
C ALA A 299 -19.60 1.20 3.79
N GLU A 300 -18.96 1.22 4.96
CA GLU A 300 -18.31 2.42 5.51
C GLU A 300 -17.16 2.89 4.62
N PHE A 301 -16.24 1.98 4.25
CA PHE A 301 -15.10 2.31 3.38
C PHE A 301 -15.59 2.91 2.07
N THR A 302 -16.59 2.29 1.45
CA THR A 302 -17.13 2.69 0.14
C THR A 302 -18.22 3.77 0.22
N SER A 303 -18.35 4.46 1.36
CA SER A 303 -19.30 5.56 1.52
C SER A 303 -18.71 6.87 1.01
N ASP A 304 -19.54 7.77 0.46
CA ASP A 304 -19.07 9.06 -0.06
C ASP A 304 -18.40 9.92 1.03
N LYS A 305 -18.84 9.81 2.29
CA LYS A 305 -18.20 10.48 3.44
C LYS A 305 -16.78 9.97 3.74
N ALA A 306 -16.43 8.76 3.32
CA ALA A 306 -15.12 8.16 3.51
C ALA A 306 -14.19 8.47 2.35
N TRP A 307 -14.47 7.89 1.18
CA TRP A 307 -13.58 7.91 0.02
C TRP A 307 -13.95 8.94 -1.07
N GLY A 308 -14.97 9.77 -0.82
CA GLY A 308 -15.36 10.83 -1.73
C GLY A 308 -14.27 11.91 -1.81
N LYS A 309 -14.38 12.80 -2.79
CA LYS A 309 -13.42 13.92 -2.97
C LYS A 309 -13.30 14.82 -1.73
N GLU A 310 -14.39 14.93 -0.97
CA GLU A 310 -14.48 15.69 0.28
C GLU A 310 -14.63 14.76 1.50
N GLY A 311 -14.40 13.45 1.30
CA GLY A 311 -14.49 12.47 2.38
C GLY A 311 -13.25 12.51 3.28
N TYR A 312 -13.37 11.94 4.48
CA TYR A 312 -12.29 12.01 5.48
C TYR A 312 -11.00 11.29 5.05
N LEU A 313 -11.03 10.44 4.01
CA LEU A 313 -9.81 9.85 3.43
C LEU A 313 -9.04 10.83 2.53
N ALA A 314 -9.71 11.83 1.95
CA ALA A 314 -9.04 12.88 1.20
C ALA A 314 -8.12 13.72 2.11
N ASP A 315 -8.54 13.99 3.34
CA ASP A 315 -7.72 14.66 4.37
C ASP A 315 -6.47 13.86 4.74
N LYS A 316 -6.51 12.53 4.56
CA LYS A 316 -5.36 11.64 4.75
C LYS A 316 -4.50 11.52 3.49
N GLY A 317 -4.87 12.20 2.41
CA GLY A 317 -4.15 12.28 1.17
C GLY A 317 -4.59 11.31 0.08
N LEU A 318 -5.71 10.59 0.26
CA LEU A 318 -6.27 9.74 -0.79
C LEU A 318 -6.76 10.61 -1.96
N ILE A 319 -6.33 10.27 -3.17
CA ILE A 319 -6.85 10.92 -4.39
C ILE A 319 -8.02 10.07 -4.88
N ALA A 320 -9.24 10.58 -4.71
CA ALA A 320 -10.45 9.87 -5.07
C ALA A 320 -10.53 9.63 -6.59
N SER A 321 -10.81 8.38 -6.98
CA SER A 321 -11.10 8.00 -8.38
C SER A 321 -12.25 8.82 -8.96
N PRO A 322 -12.46 8.90 -10.29
CA PRO A 322 -13.64 9.56 -10.86
C PRO A 322 -14.96 9.01 -10.32
N ASP A 323 -16.00 9.85 -10.23
CA ASP A 323 -17.29 9.51 -9.60
C ASP A 323 -17.95 8.25 -10.18
N ALA A 324 -17.91 8.09 -11.51
CA ALA A 324 -18.46 6.90 -12.17
C ALA A 324 -17.73 5.63 -11.72
N SER A 325 -16.39 5.67 -11.68
CA SER A 325 -15.56 4.56 -11.21
C SER A 325 -15.82 4.26 -9.73
N ARG A 326 -15.90 5.27 -8.85
CA ARG A 326 -16.22 5.06 -7.43
C ARG A 326 -17.59 4.41 -7.24
N LYS A 327 -18.63 4.85 -7.97
CA LYS A 327 -19.97 4.26 -7.89
C LYS A 327 -19.99 2.80 -8.34
N GLU A 328 -19.28 2.48 -9.42
CA GLU A 328 -19.09 1.10 -9.88
C GLU A 328 -18.38 0.25 -8.82
N GLN A 329 -17.28 0.74 -8.27
CA GLN A 329 -16.53 0.05 -7.21
C GLN A 329 -17.37 -0.13 -5.94
N ALA A 330 -18.20 0.85 -5.56
CA ALA A 330 -19.10 0.73 -4.41
C ALA A 330 -20.13 -0.39 -4.62
N ALA A 331 -20.73 -0.43 -5.81
CA ALA A 331 -21.69 -1.46 -6.17
C ALA A 331 -21.03 -2.85 -6.19
N ASN A 332 -19.85 -2.97 -6.81
CA ASN A 332 -19.06 -4.19 -6.83
C ASN A 332 -18.74 -4.69 -5.40
N ALA A 333 -18.26 -3.79 -4.54
CA ALA A 333 -17.90 -4.10 -3.17
C ALA A 333 -19.11 -4.56 -2.34
N ARG A 334 -20.25 -3.85 -2.42
CA ARG A 334 -21.48 -4.17 -1.68
C ARG A 334 -22.12 -5.48 -2.16
N ASN A 335 -21.99 -5.79 -3.44
CA ASN A 335 -22.47 -7.05 -4.02
C ASN A 335 -21.46 -8.19 -3.91
N LEU A 336 -20.26 -7.93 -3.38
CA LEU A 336 -19.16 -8.91 -3.30
C LEU A 336 -18.88 -9.56 -4.65
N GLY A 337 -18.75 -8.73 -5.69
CA GLY A 337 -18.47 -9.19 -7.05
C GLY A 337 -17.16 -9.98 -7.11
N ASP A 338 -17.11 -10.93 -8.03
CA ASP A 338 -15.93 -11.79 -8.20
C ASP A 338 -14.77 -11.02 -8.84
N LEU A 339 -13.56 -11.33 -8.38
CA LEU A 339 -12.32 -10.90 -9.00
C LEU A 339 -12.34 -11.28 -10.49
N LYS A 340 -12.23 -10.27 -11.36
CA LYS A 340 -12.07 -10.46 -12.80
C LYS A 340 -10.58 -10.54 -13.10
N MET A 341 -10.11 -11.57 -13.76
CA MET A 341 -8.69 -11.65 -14.18
C MET A 341 -8.44 -10.83 -15.44
#